data_AF-A0A1E4ZVX6-F1
#
_entry.id   AF-A0A1E4ZVX6-F1
#
_cell.length_a   1.000
_cell.length_b   1.000
_cell.length_c   1.000
_cell.angle_alpha   90.00
_cell.angle_beta   90.00
_cell.angle_gamma   90.00
#
_symmetry.space_group_name_H-M   'P 1'
#
loop_
_entity.id
_entity.type
_entity.pdbx_description
1 polymer ?
#
loop_
_entity_poly.entity_id
_entity_poly.type
_entity_poly.pdbx_seq_one_letter_code
_entity_poly.pdbx_strand_id
1 'polypeptide(L)'
;MKLGFKLPLKIVNSKRNTTKRQLMFMTNNTLKQYKKIRKLGMSLNEKYLQCLDPQDIKISGRVLGILKGEKLLFSSEEDLDRIYNFVVYDYKNIKGKNLVQIYKDKNKNLTEEELLIINSSLSSSSSLYKVVSLNTQNCTLELKDLINNENKNIHMLDIQLSSNPSVQNLILYTRIIPFPGFNASSGASLLFDASCKDSILEKYKKKMKKIVVGDEQTKLAAAFFQLYQKYGFKNVRHQ
;
A
#
# COMPACT_ATOMS: atom_id res chain seq x y z
N MET A 1 8.46 76.43 -9.01
CA MET A 1 9.13 75.29 -8.32
C MET A 1 8.05 74.32 -7.83
N LYS A 2 8.05 73.09 -8.36
CA LYS A 2 7.19 71.97 -7.94
C LYS A 2 7.73 71.39 -6.63
N LEU A 3 6.86 71.02 -5.68
CA LEU A 3 7.12 69.89 -4.77
C LEU A 3 5.77 69.28 -4.35
N GLY A 4 5.57 68.02 -4.76
CA GLY A 4 4.31 67.30 -4.72
C GLY A 4 4.16 66.34 -3.54
N PHE A 5 2.90 66.05 -3.22
CA PHE A 5 2.44 65.02 -2.30
C PHE A 5 2.81 63.61 -2.79
N LYS A 6 3.31 62.76 -1.88
CA LYS A 6 3.39 61.29 -2.07
C LYS A 6 2.61 60.59 -0.95
N LEU A 7 1.52 59.93 -1.31
CA LEU A 7 0.87 58.89 -0.51
C LEU A 7 1.61 57.55 -0.72
N PRO A 8 1.75 56.68 0.29
CA PRO A 8 2.34 55.36 0.11
C PRO A 8 1.28 54.37 -0.39
N LEU A 9 1.51 53.81 -1.58
CA LEU A 9 0.83 52.62 -2.08
C LEU A 9 1.18 51.41 -1.20
N LYS A 10 0.23 50.95 -0.38
CA LYS A 10 0.28 49.61 0.21
C LYS A 10 -0.02 48.58 -0.88
N ILE A 11 1.02 47.93 -1.39
CA ILE A 11 0.86 46.72 -2.20
C ILE A 11 0.49 45.58 -1.25
N VAL A 12 -0.78 45.19 -1.25
CA VAL A 12 -1.28 44.03 -0.51
C VAL A 12 -0.79 42.75 -1.20
N ASN A 13 0.04 41.98 -0.50
CA ASN A 13 0.47 40.64 -0.89
C ASN A 13 -0.70 39.63 -0.77
N SER A 14 -1.68 39.68 -1.68
CA SER A 14 -2.87 38.82 -1.64
C SER A 14 -2.70 37.44 -2.31
N LYS A 15 -1.66 37.24 -3.14
CA LYS A 15 -1.46 36.01 -3.93
C LYS A 15 -0.83 34.83 -3.17
N ARG A 16 0.03 35.05 -2.16
CA ARG A 16 0.65 33.93 -1.40
C ARG A 16 -0.32 33.23 -0.44
N ASN A 17 -1.27 33.96 0.13
CA ASN A 17 -2.22 33.42 1.10
C ASN A 17 -3.35 32.61 0.43
N THR A 18 -3.72 32.94 -0.80
CA THR A 18 -4.72 32.19 -1.58
C THR A 18 -4.18 30.83 -2.01
N THR A 19 -2.96 30.75 -2.54
CA THR A 19 -2.34 29.47 -2.92
C THR A 19 -2.16 28.53 -1.72
N LYS A 20 -1.69 29.05 -0.56
CA LYS A 20 -1.53 28.23 0.65
C LYS A 20 -2.86 27.71 1.19
N ARG A 21 -3.90 28.56 1.23
CA ARG A 21 -5.25 28.13 1.67
C ARG A 21 -5.90 27.13 0.71
N GLN A 22 -5.72 27.32 -0.59
CA GLN A 22 -6.26 26.42 -1.62
C GLN A 22 -5.55 25.08 -1.61
N LEU A 23 -4.22 25.06 -1.47
CA LEU A 23 -3.43 23.84 -1.27
C LEU A 23 -3.87 23.12 0.01
N MET A 24 -4.04 23.85 1.12
CA MET A 24 -4.48 23.31 2.42
C MET A 24 -5.91 22.75 2.37
N PHE A 25 -6.81 23.39 1.62
CA PHE A 25 -8.18 22.92 1.38
C PHE A 25 -8.22 21.65 0.53
N MET A 26 -7.41 21.59 -0.54
CA MET A 26 -7.26 20.40 -1.37
C MET A 26 -6.73 19.21 -0.56
N THR A 27 -5.68 19.41 0.26
CA THR A 27 -5.18 18.37 1.18
C THR A 27 -6.21 17.92 2.21
N ASN A 28 -7.05 18.84 2.73
CA ASN A 28 -8.10 18.48 3.69
C ASN A 28 -9.19 17.62 3.06
N ASN A 29 -9.58 17.87 1.80
CA ASN A 29 -10.57 17.05 1.12
C ASN A 29 -10.01 15.66 0.79
N THR A 30 -8.77 15.60 0.27
CA THR A 30 -8.08 14.33 0.00
C THR A 30 -7.95 13.49 1.27
N LEU A 31 -7.59 14.09 2.41
CA LEU A 31 -7.47 13.37 3.68
C LEU A 31 -8.82 12.84 4.19
N LYS A 32 -9.91 13.61 4.02
CA LYS A 32 -11.28 13.14 4.35
C LYS A 32 -11.67 11.95 3.48
N GLN A 33 -11.43 12.05 2.18
CA GLN A 33 -11.70 10.97 1.24
C GLN A 33 -10.88 9.72 1.55
N TYR A 34 -9.58 9.88 1.85
CA TYR A 34 -8.72 8.80 2.31
C TYR A 34 -9.31 8.07 3.53
N LYS A 35 -9.68 8.81 4.58
CA LYS A 35 -10.26 8.22 5.80
C LYS A 35 -11.56 7.46 5.51
N LYS A 36 -12.42 8.03 4.66
CA LYS A 36 -13.68 7.38 4.24
C LYS A 36 -13.40 6.06 3.51
N ILE A 37 -12.49 6.09 2.54
CA ILE A 37 -12.08 4.92 1.75
C ILE A 37 -11.44 3.85 2.64
N ARG A 38 -10.57 4.21 3.58
CA ARG A 38 -9.96 3.24 4.51
C ARG A 38 -11.03 2.54 5.37
N LYS A 39 -12.02 3.28 5.88
CA LYS A 39 -13.12 2.69 6.67
C LYS A 39 -13.97 1.74 5.83
N LEU A 40 -14.37 2.14 4.63
CA LEU A 40 -15.14 1.28 3.72
C LEU A 40 -14.33 0.07 3.24
N GLY A 41 -13.04 0.26 2.96
CA GLY A 41 -12.12 -0.79 2.55
C GLY A 41 -11.95 -1.88 3.60
N MET A 42 -11.90 -1.52 4.89
CA MET A 42 -11.89 -2.52 5.98
C MET A 42 -13.16 -3.40 5.95
N SER A 43 -14.34 -2.79 5.84
CA SER A 43 -15.60 -3.54 5.74
C SER A 43 -15.64 -4.41 4.47
N LEU A 44 -15.12 -3.93 3.34
CA LEU A 44 -15.04 -4.72 2.11
C LEU A 44 -14.08 -5.91 2.25
N ASN A 45 -12.95 -5.76 2.94
CA ASN A 45 -12.01 -6.86 3.16
C ASN A 45 -12.66 -8.03 3.91
N GLU A 46 -13.50 -7.75 4.92
CA GLU A 46 -14.28 -8.78 5.60
C GLU A 46 -15.22 -9.51 4.62
N LYS A 47 -15.90 -8.77 3.74
CA LYS A 47 -16.78 -9.35 2.71
C LYS A 47 -16.00 -10.16 1.65
N TYR A 48 -14.78 -9.76 1.31
CA TYR A 48 -13.91 -10.53 0.41
C TYR A 48 -13.53 -11.87 1.02
N LEU A 49 -13.18 -11.89 2.31
CA LEU A 49 -12.82 -13.12 3.03
C LEU A 49 -13.99 -14.11 3.13
N GLN A 50 -15.24 -13.65 3.13
CA GLN A 50 -16.41 -14.53 3.02
C GLN A 50 -16.49 -15.29 1.68
N CYS A 51 -15.75 -14.86 0.66
CA CYS A 51 -15.64 -15.56 -0.62
C CYS A 51 -14.50 -16.59 -0.66
N LEU A 52 -13.71 -16.72 0.41
CA LEU A 52 -12.53 -17.58 0.47
C LEU A 52 -12.91 -19.06 0.53
N ASP A 53 -12.37 -19.84 -0.40
CA ASP A 53 -12.47 -21.29 -0.36
C ASP A 53 -11.48 -21.87 0.69
N PRO A 54 -11.91 -22.81 1.55
CA PRO A 54 -11.02 -23.48 2.51
C PRO A 54 -9.79 -24.16 1.89
N GLN A 55 -9.84 -24.57 0.62
CA GLN A 55 -8.68 -25.11 -0.08
C GLN A 55 -7.69 -24.01 -0.49
N ASP A 56 -8.19 -22.84 -0.88
CA ASP A 56 -7.36 -21.71 -1.29
C ASP A 56 -6.51 -21.18 -0.13
N ILE A 57 -7.01 -21.22 1.11
CA ILE A 57 -6.21 -20.87 2.30
C ILE A 57 -5.09 -21.88 2.57
N LYS A 58 -5.34 -23.19 2.38
CA LYS A 58 -4.29 -24.22 2.53
C LYS A 58 -3.22 -24.07 1.45
N ILE A 59 -3.63 -23.84 0.21
CA ILE A 59 -2.69 -23.60 -0.91
C ILE A 59 -1.87 -22.34 -0.63
N SER A 60 -2.52 -21.25 -0.20
CA SER A 60 -1.84 -20.00 0.16
C SER A 60 -0.83 -20.23 1.28
N GLY A 61 -1.19 -20.97 2.34
CA GLY A 61 -0.27 -21.32 3.41
C GLY A 61 0.96 -22.11 2.94
N ARG A 62 0.78 -23.02 1.98
CA ARG A 62 1.89 -23.77 1.36
C ARG A 62 2.79 -22.86 0.54
N VAL A 63 2.20 -21.96 -0.27
CA VAL A 63 2.93 -20.99 -1.11
C VAL A 63 3.74 -20.00 -0.27
N LEU A 64 3.16 -19.51 0.83
CA LEU A 64 3.81 -18.63 1.79
C LEU A 64 4.85 -19.35 2.66
N GLY A 65 4.90 -20.69 2.63
CA GLY A 65 5.87 -21.49 3.41
C GLY A 65 5.53 -21.60 4.90
N ILE A 66 4.27 -21.37 5.26
CA ILE A 66 3.78 -21.34 6.65
C ILE A 66 2.90 -22.55 7.02
N LEU A 67 2.52 -23.37 6.04
CA LEU A 67 1.80 -24.61 6.31
C LEU A 67 2.76 -25.71 6.80
N LYS A 68 2.53 -26.24 8.00
CA LYS A 68 3.25 -27.40 8.57
C LYS A 68 2.24 -28.50 8.90
N GLY A 69 2.27 -29.58 8.13
CA GLY A 69 1.20 -30.57 8.14
C GLY A 69 -0.12 -29.89 7.75
N GLU A 70 -1.12 -29.96 8.64
CA GLU A 70 -2.44 -29.33 8.45
C GLU A 70 -2.60 -27.99 9.17
N LYS A 71 -1.52 -27.45 9.78
CA LYS A 71 -1.59 -26.21 10.58
C LYS A 71 -0.84 -25.06 9.92
N LEU A 72 -1.43 -23.87 9.94
CA LEU A 72 -0.77 -22.62 9.56
C LEU A 72 0.04 -22.09 10.76
N LEU A 73 1.32 -21.78 10.54
CA LEU A 73 2.19 -21.19 11.54
C LEU A 73 2.43 -19.71 11.25
N PHE A 74 2.07 -18.86 12.20
CA PHE A 74 2.30 -17.41 12.17
C PHE A 74 2.94 -16.99 13.50
N SER A 75 3.74 -15.93 13.48
CA SER A 75 4.52 -15.50 14.64
C SER A 75 3.82 -14.39 15.43
N SER A 76 2.81 -13.75 14.84
CA SER A 76 2.14 -12.56 15.36
C SER A 76 0.77 -12.35 14.70
N GLU A 77 -0.07 -11.49 15.27
CA GLU A 77 -1.34 -11.09 14.64
C GLU A 77 -1.09 -10.28 13.36
N GLU A 78 -0.02 -9.48 13.31
CA GLU A 78 0.37 -8.74 12.10
C GLU A 78 0.72 -9.68 10.94
N ASP A 79 1.16 -10.90 11.21
CA ASP A 79 1.34 -11.92 10.18
C ASP A 79 0.00 -12.37 9.58
N LEU A 80 -1.08 -12.39 10.36
CA LEU A 80 -2.42 -12.71 9.86
C LEU A 80 -2.90 -11.65 8.87
N ASP A 81 -2.72 -10.37 9.16
CA ASP A 81 -3.07 -9.27 8.25
C ASP A 81 -2.33 -9.38 6.91
N ARG A 82 -1.05 -9.76 6.94
CA ARG A 82 -0.23 -10.00 5.74
C ARG A 82 -0.70 -11.21 4.95
N ILE A 83 -1.07 -12.29 5.64
CA ILE A 83 -1.63 -13.49 5.01
C ILE A 83 -2.97 -13.17 4.35
N TYR A 84 -3.87 -12.47 5.04
CA TYR A 84 -5.15 -12.04 4.47
C TYR A 84 -4.95 -11.10 3.29
N ASN A 85 -4.02 -10.16 3.37
CA ASN A 85 -3.69 -9.32 2.22
C ASN A 85 -3.22 -10.16 1.02
N PHE A 86 -2.34 -11.14 1.23
CA PHE A 86 -1.90 -12.04 0.16
C PHE A 86 -3.07 -12.81 -0.46
N VAL A 87 -3.92 -13.41 0.38
CA VAL A 87 -5.07 -14.21 -0.06
C VAL A 87 -6.09 -13.35 -0.82
N VAL A 88 -6.32 -12.10 -0.38
CA VAL A 88 -7.31 -11.21 -0.99
C VAL A 88 -6.84 -10.69 -2.35
N TYR A 89 -5.59 -10.24 -2.45
CA TYR A 89 -5.14 -9.46 -3.61
C TYR A 89 -4.16 -10.19 -4.53
N ASP A 90 -3.26 -11.02 -3.96
CA ASP A 90 -2.12 -11.58 -4.69
C ASP A 90 -2.40 -13.01 -5.17
N TYR A 91 -3.00 -13.86 -4.33
CA TYR A 91 -3.35 -15.22 -4.70
C TYR A 91 -4.49 -15.25 -5.73
N LYS A 92 -4.28 -16.00 -6.80
CA LYS A 92 -5.31 -16.35 -7.79
C LYS A 92 -5.63 -17.83 -7.70
N ASN A 93 -6.91 -18.14 -7.64
CA ASN A 93 -7.37 -19.52 -7.66
C ASN A 93 -7.17 -20.17 -9.03
N ILE A 94 -7.58 -21.43 -9.16
CA ILE A 94 -7.47 -22.21 -10.41
C ILE A 94 -8.20 -21.58 -11.61
N LYS A 95 -9.15 -20.66 -11.38
CA LYS A 95 -9.86 -19.90 -12.42
C LYS A 95 -9.16 -18.58 -12.76
N GLY A 96 -7.96 -18.35 -12.21
CA GLY A 96 -7.18 -17.14 -12.40
C GLY A 96 -7.76 -15.90 -11.70
N LYS A 97 -8.63 -16.07 -10.69
CA LYS A 97 -9.29 -14.96 -10.00
C LYS A 97 -8.82 -14.80 -8.55
N ASN A 98 -8.61 -13.55 -8.13
CA ASN A 98 -8.41 -13.21 -6.71
C ASN A 98 -9.76 -12.94 -6.01
N LEU A 99 -9.75 -12.79 -4.68
CA LEU A 99 -11.00 -12.62 -3.93
C LEU A 99 -11.75 -11.33 -4.27
N VAL A 100 -11.04 -10.25 -4.62
CA VAL A 100 -11.68 -9.01 -5.06
C VAL A 100 -12.49 -9.24 -6.35
N GLN A 101 -11.93 -9.97 -7.32
CA GLN A 101 -12.63 -10.33 -8.56
C GLN A 101 -13.82 -11.25 -8.29
N ILE A 102 -13.63 -12.27 -7.46
CA ILE A 102 -14.69 -13.22 -7.09
C ILE A 102 -15.86 -12.49 -6.43
N TYR A 103 -15.56 -11.58 -5.49
CA TYR A 103 -16.58 -10.77 -4.83
C TYR A 103 -17.31 -9.87 -5.83
N LYS A 104 -16.59 -9.16 -6.70
CA LYS A 104 -17.20 -8.32 -7.75
C LYS A 104 -18.14 -9.11 -8.65
N ASP A 105 -17.75 -10.33 -9.04
CA ASP A 105 -18.54 -11.14 -9.96
C ASP A 105 -19.86 -11.63 -9.32
N LYS A 106 -19.81 -11.97 -8.03
CA LYS A 106 -20.95 -12.48 -7.24
C LYS A 106 -21.95 -11.38 -6.84
N ASN A 107 -21.50 -10.13 -6.70
CA ASN A 107 -22.33 -9.05 -6.16
C ASN A 107 -22.71 -8.05 -7.26
N LYS A 108 -24.00 -7.94 -7.57
CA LYS A 108 -24.52 -7.03 -8.61
C LYS A 108 -24.95 -5.65 -8.07
N ASN A 109 -25.28 -5.57 -6.80
CA ASN A 109 -25.79 -4.35 -6.15
C ASN A 109 -24.69 -3.64 -5.34
N LEU A 110 -23.61 -3.25 -6.01
CA LEU A 110 -22.50 -2.53 -5.39
C LEU A 110 -22.76 -1.03 -5.44
N THR A 111 -22.51 -0.34 -4.34
CA THR A 111 -22.55 1.13 -4.33
C THR A 111 -21.41 1.71 -5.17
N GLU A 112 -21.53 2.98 -5.59
CA GLU A 112 -20.47 3.67 -6.35
C GLU A 112 -19.12 3.68 -5.59
N GLU A 113 -19.16 3.83 -4.27
CA GLU A 113 -17.96 3.85 -3.44
C GLU A 113 -17.31 2.47 -3.33
N GLU A 114 -18.11 1.41 -3.24
CA GLU A 114 -17.60 0.04 -3.26
C GLU A 114 -17.00 -0.30 -4.62
N LEU A 115 -17.66 0.10 -5.72
CA LEU A 115 -17.12 -0.07 -7.07
C LEU A 115 -15.80 0.68 -7.25
N LEU A 116 -15.69 1.90 -6.72
CA LEU A 116 -14.44 2.66 -6.74
C LEU A 116 -13.32 1.88 -6.05
N ILE A 117 -13.55 1.37 -4.83
CA ILE A 117 -12.54 0.63 -4.05
C ILE A 117 -12.18 -0.69 -4.75
N ILE A 118 -13.16 -1.42 -5.26
CA ILE A 118 -12.96 -2.67 -5.99
C ILE A 118 -12.12 -2.41 -7.25
N ASN A 119 -12.49 -1.45 -8.10
CA ASN A 119 -11.76 -1.18 -9.34
C ASN A 119 -10.34 -0.65 -9.07
N SER A 120 -10.17 0.17 -8.02
CA SER A 120 -8.85 0.63 -7.55
C SER A 120 -8.00 -0.55 -7.06
N SER A 121 -8.61 -1.47 -6.31
CA SER A 121 -7.94 -2.70 -5.85
C SER A 121 -7.55 -3.62 -7.00
N LEU A 122 -8.39 -3.76 -8.02
CA LEU A 122 -8.10 -4.58 -9.20
C LEU A 122 -7.00 -4.00 -10.11
N SER A 123 -6.81 -2.68 -10.09
CA SER A 123 -5.73 -1.99 -10.82
C SER A 123 -4.46 -1.82 -10.00
N SER A 124 -4.47 -2.25 -8.73
CA SER A 124 -3.32 -2.13 -7.83
C SER A 124 -2.25 -3.18 -8.11
N SER A 125 -1.02 -2.89 -7.72
CA SER A 125 0.11 -3.83 -7.77
C SER A 125 0.99 -3.69 -6.54
N SER A 126 1.68 -4.78 -6.18
CA SER A 126 2.68 -4.78 -5.12
C SER A 126 4.10 -4.80 -5.68
N SER A 127 4.99 -4.05 -5.03
CA SER A 127 6.42 -3.99 -5.34
C SER A 127 7.22 -3.68 -4.07
N LEU A 128 8.54 -3.70 -4.19
CA LEU A 128 9.48 -3.25 -3.16
C LEU A 128 9.84 -1.78 -3.41
N TYR A 129 9.64 -0.94 -2.41
CA TYR A 129 9.89 0.49 -2.50
C TYR A 129 10.91 0.95 -1.47
N LYS A 130 11.75 1.91 -1.88
CA LYS A 130 12.52 2.75 -0.97
C LYS A 130 11.75 4.02 -0.65
N VAL A 131 11.73 4.43 0.62
CA VAL A 131 11.21 5.75 1.02
C VAL A 131 12.25 6.81 0.65
N VAL A 132 11.85 7.78 -0.17
CA VAL A 132 12.71 8.87 -0.63
C VAL A 132 12.55 10.09 0.28
N SER A 133 11.32 10.44 0.63
CA SER A 133 11.01 11.56 1.51
C SER A 133 9.67 11.40 2.20
N LEU A 134 9.48 12.14 3.30
CA LEU A 134 8.24 12.20 4.06
C LEU A 134 7.72 13.63 4.10
N ASN A 135 6.41 13.79 4.08
CA ASN A 135 5.74 15.06 4.36
C ASN A 135 4.68 14.82 5.45
N THR A 136 5.07 15.09 6.70
CA THR A 136 4.22 14.90 7.88
C THR A 136 3.01 15.83 7.88
N GLN A 137 3.12 17.03 7.29
CA GLN A 137 2.03 18.00 7.23
C GLN A 137 0.90 17.55 6.28
N ASN A 138 1.27 16.89 5.19
CA ASN A 138 0.34 16.41 4.17
C ASN A 138 0.02 14.91 4.30
N CYS A 139 0.60 14.24 5.29
CA CYS A 139 0.48 12.80 5.53
C CYS A 139 0.92 11.93 4.35
N THR A 140 2.00 12.32 3.67
CA THR A 140 2.44 11.65 2.43
C THR A 140 3.89 11.21 2.45
N LEU A 141 4.20 10.26 1.56
CA LEU A 141 5.51 9.69 1.31
C LEU A 141 5.80 9.72 -0.19
N GLU A 142 7.07 9.95 -0.53
CA GLU A 142 7.58 9.61 -1.87
C GLU A 142 8.32 8.28 -1.82
N LEU A 143 7.99 7.42 -2.78
CA LEU A 143 8.48 6.06 -2.88
C LEU A 143 9.18 5.86 -4.22
N LYS A 144 10.33 5.20 -4.23
CA LYS A 144 11.00 4.74 -5.46
C LYS A 144 10.85 3.23 -5.58
N ASP A 145 10.27 2.76 -6.68
CA ASP A 145 10.15 1.33 -6.99
C ASP A 145 11.52 0.74 -7.29
N LEU A 146 11.90 -0.32 -6.58
CA LEU A 146 13.19 -1.00 -6.70
C LEU A 146 13.15 -2.22 -7.63
N ILE A 147 12.00 -2.54 -8.22
CA ILE A 147 11.80 -3.72 -9.08
C ILE A 147 11.39 -3.32 -10.49
N ASN A 148 10.34 -2.49 -10.64
CA ASN A 148 9.69 -2.29 -11.94
C ASN A 148 10.13 -1.01 -12.67
N ASN A 149 10.39 0.07 -11.92
CA ASN A 149 10.70 1.37 -12.53
C ASN A 149 11.47 2.28 -11.58
N GLU A 150 12.80 2.18 -11.61
CA GLU A 150 13.66 2.98 -10.75
C GLU A 150 13.66 4.49 -11.07
N ASN A 151 13.04 4.92 -12.18
CA ASN A 151 13.16 6.28 -12.69
C ASN A 151 11.98 7.19 -12.32
N LYS A 152 10.96 6.70 -11.61
CA LYS A 152 9.82 7.51 -11.19
C LYS A 152 9.51 7.32 -9.71
N ASN A 153 9.37 8.45 -9.00
CA ASN A 153 8.84 8.45 -7.66
C ASN A 153 7.30 8.31 -7.70
N ILE A 154 6.76 7.53 -6.78
CA ILE A 154 5.34 7.35 -6.52
C ILE A 154 5.01 8.13 -5.27
N HIS A 155 4.03 9.03 -5.36
CA HIS A 155 3.51 9.75 -4.22
C HIS A 155 2.35 8.97 -3.58
N MET A 156 2.45 8.67 -2.29
CA MET A 156 1.47 7.89 -1.53
C MET A 156 1.01 8.66 -0.30
N LEU A 157 -0.28 8.64 -0.02
CA LEU A 157 -0.87 9.15 1.22
C LEU A 157 -0.98 7.99 2.22
N ASP A 158 -0.34 8.13 3.38
CA ASP A 158 -0.42 7.17 4.47
C ASP A 158 -0.14 7.88 5.79
N ILE A 159 -1.18 8.04 6.62
CA ILE A 159 -1.11 8.81 7.87
C ILE A 159 -0.14 8.20 8.88
N GLN A 160 -0.12 6.87 9.00
CA GLN A 160 0.68 6.20 10.03
C GLN A 160 2.15 6.08 9.60
N LEU A 161 2.41 5.77 8.33
CA LEU A 161 3.79 5.69 7.85
C LEU A 161 4.45 7.08 7.78
N SER A 162 3.71 8.10 7.34
CA SER A 162 4.27 9.45 7.22
C SER A 162 4.53 10.14 8.56
N SER A 163 3.87 9.73 9.64
CA SER A 163 4.07 10.29 10.98
C SER A 163 5.31 9.75 11.69
N ASN A 164 5.94 8.68 11.17
CA ASN A 164 7.12 8.05 11.76
C ASN A 164 8.39 8.32 10.93
N PRO A 165 9.28 9.24 11.35
CA PRO A 165 10.50 9.57 10.60
C PRO A 165 11.44 8.38 10.36
N SER A 166 11.43 7.38 11.25
CA SER A 166 12.30 6.20 11.16
C SER A 166 12.01 5.34 9.92
N VAL A 167 10.83 5.50 9.31
CA VAL A 167 10.46 4.82 8.05
C VAL A 167 11.41 5.18 6.89
N GLN A 168 12.12 6.30 6.93
CA GLN A 168 13.13 6.64 5.91
C GLN A 168 14.32 5.65 5.87
N ASN A 169 14.59 4.97 6.98
CA ASN A 169 15.66 3.97 7.08
C ASN A 169 15.19 2.55 6.70
N LEU A 170 13.97 2.42 6.16
CA LEU A 170 13.36 1.16 5.79
C LEU A 170 13.15 1.08 4.27
N ILE A 171 13.00 -0.15 3.79
CA ILE A 171 12.37 -0.45 2.51
C ILE A 171 11.09 -1.24 2.78
N LEU A 172 10.06 -0.99 1.99
CA LEU A 172 8.73 -1.57 2.19
C LEU A 172 8.31 -2.36 0.96
N TYR A 173 7.93 -3.61 1.15
CA TYR A 173 7.12 -4.31 0.16
C TYR A 173 5.65 -4.04 0.48
N THR A 174 4.93 -3.38 -0.41
CA THR A 174 3.52 -3.04 -0.19
C THR A 174 2.74 -3.01 -1.50
N ARG A 175 1.42 -3.07 -1.40
CA ARG A 175 0.50 -2.88 -2.52
C ARG A 175 0.08 -1.42 -2.61
N ILE A 176 0.31 -0.81 -3.76
CA ILE A 176 -0.12 0.56 -4.05
C ILE A 176 -1.47 0.51 -4.75
N ILE A 177 -2.49 1.07 -4.10
CA ILE A 177 -3.86 1.16 -4.59
C ILE A 177 -4.10 2.58 -5.13
N PRO A 178 -4.29 2.75 -6.44
CA PRO A 178 -4.53 4.06 -7.03
C PRO A 178 -5.98 4.50 -6.84
N PHE A 179 -6.19 5.68 -6.27
CA PHE A 179 -7.49 6.34 -6.20
C PHE A 179 -7.46 7.66 -6.99
N PRO A 180 -8.63 8.21 -7.39
CA PRO A 180 -8.68 9.54 -7.96
C PRO A 180 -8.03 10.57 -7.03
N GLY A 181 -6.89 11.13 -7.47
CA GLY A 181 -6.16 12.18 -6.77
C GLY A 181 -5.10 11.72 -5.76
N PHE A 182 -4.98 10.43 -5.42
CA PHE A 182 -3.93 9.94 -4.52
C PHE A 182 -3.70 8.44 -4.65
N ASN A 183 -2.51 7.96 -4.24
CA ASN A 183 -2.28 6.54 -4.00
C ASN A 183 -2.32 6.24 -2.50
N ALA A 184 -2.76 5.04 -2.14
CA ALA A 184 -2.72 4.53 -0.78
C ALA A 184 -2.07 3.14 -0.71
N SER A 185 -1.65 2.72 0.48
CA SER A 185 -1.24 1.33 0.73
C SER A 185 -2.47 0.45 0.99
N SER A 186 -2.33 -0.87 0.79
CA SER A 186 -3.33 -1.83 1.31
C SER A 186 -3.36 -1.87 2.84
N GLY A 187 -2.26 -1.49 3.49
CA GLY A 187 -2.10 -1.46 4.95
C GLY A 187 -1.36 -2.66 5.53
N ALA A 188 -0.95 -3.62 4.71
CA ALA A 188 -0.22 -4.83 5.15
C ALA A 188 1.22 -4.85 4.60
N SER A 189 1.98 -3.79 4.86
CA SER A 189 3.35 -3.65 4.37
C SER A 189 4.31 -4.63 5.06
N LEU A 190 5.26 -5.19 4.30
CA LEU A 190 6.40 -5.92 4.83
C LEU A 190 7.57 -4.95 4.91
N LEU A 191 8.01 -4.66 6.14
CA LEU A 191 9.09 -3.71 6.39
C LEU A 191 10.42 -4.45 6.53
N PHE A 192 11.45 -3.92 5.88
CA PHE A 192 12.82 -4.42 5.98
C PHE A 192 13.76 -3.26 6.30
N ASP A 193 14.84 -3.56 7.02
CA ASP A 193 15.92 -2.60 7.19
C ASP A 193 16.57 -2.29 5.82
N ALA A 194 16.89 -1.01 5.58
CA ALA A 194 17.50 -0.59 4.33
C ALA A 194 18.86 -1.26 4.05
N SER A 195 19.60 -1.67 5.09
CA SER A 195 20.85 -2.44 4.94
C SER A 195 20.63 -3.79 4.26
N CYS A 196 19.43 -4.37 4.34
CA CYS A 196 19.11 -5.65 3.72
C CYS A 196 18.76 -5.54 2.23
N LYS A 197 18.70 -4.33 1.66
CA LYS A 197 18.21 -4.07 0.29
C LYS A 197 18.87 -4.95 -0.77
N ASP A 198 20.21 -4.95 -0.84
CA ASP A 198 20.92 -5.70 -1.89
C ASP A 198 20.73 -7.22 -1.71
N SER A 199 20.76 -7.69 -0.46
CA SER A 199 20.44 -9.09 -0.12
C SER A 199 19.03 -9.50 -0.55
N ILE A 200 18.04 -8.63 -0.37
CA ILE A 200 16.64 -8.89 -0.74
C ILE A 200 16.50 -8.91 -2.26
N LEU A 201 17.07 -7.92 -2.96
CA LEU A 201 17.02 -7.81 -4.42
C LEU A 201 17.73 -8.98 -5.13
N GLU A 202 18.81 -9.52 -4.56
CA GLU A 202 19.48 -10.70 -5.11
C GLU A 202 18.65 -11.98 -4.90
N LYS A 203 17.97 -12.10 -3.75
CA LYS A 203 17.34 -13.35 -3.31
C LYS A 203 15.90 -13.52 -3.80
N TYR A 204 15.14 -12.44 -4.05
CA TYR A 204 13.72 -12.57 -4.39
C TYR A 204 13.50 -13.35 -5.69
N LYS A 205 14.31 -13.12 -6.73
CA LYS A 205 14.22 -13.88 -7.99
C LYS A 205 14.45 -15.38 -7.78
N LYS A 206 15.46 -15.73 -6.97
CA LYS A 206 15.75 -17.13 -6.60
C LYS A 206 14.59 -17.76 -5.83
N LYS A 207 13.92 -16.98 -4.97
CA LYS A 207 12.72 -17.40 -4.23
C LYS A 207 11.52 -17.61 -5.15
N MET A 208 11.22 -16.65 -6.02
CA MET A 208 10.13 -16.74 -7.01
C MET A 208 10.25 -17.99 -7.89
N LYS A 209 11.46 -18.31 -8.37
CA LYS A 209 11.70 -19.52 -9.19
C LYS A 209 11.34 -20.83 -8.49
N LYS A 210 11.38 -20.88 -7.15
CA LYS A 210 11.02 -22.07 -6.36
C LYS A 210 9.52 -22.18 -6.10
N ILE A 211 8.75 -21.12 -6.35
CA ILE A 211 7.31 -21.11 -6.13
C ILE A 211 6.63 -21.55 -7.43
N VAL A 212 5.98 -22.71 -7.38
CA VAL A 212 5.38 -23.35 -8.57
C VAL A 212 3.96 -22.83 -8.83
N VAL A 213 3.22 -22.49 -7.77
CA VAL A 213 1.81 -22.08 -7.84
C VAL A 213 1.67 -20.57 -8.06
N GLY A 214 0.65 -20.20 -8.85
CA GLY A 214 0.26 -18.81 -9.07
C GLY A 214 0.97 -18.14 -10.25
N ASP A 215 0.54 -16.92 -10.55
CA ASP A 215 1.16 -16.08 -11.58
C ASP A 215 2.39 -15.31 -11.03
N GLU A 216 2.96 -14.43 -11.84
CA GLU A 216 4.13 -13.65 -11.44
C GLU A 216 3.89 -12.81 -10.17
N GLN A 217 2.72 -12.17 -10.06
CA GLN A 217 2.37 -11.37 -8.89
C GLN A 217 2.22 -12.25 -7.63
N THR A 218 1.56 -13.40 -7.76
CA THR A 218 1.43 -14.37 -6.66
C THR A 218 2.82 -14.80 -6.17
N LYS A 219 3.71 -15.14 -7.10
CA LYS A 219 5.08 -15.59 -6.79
C LYS A 219 5.90 -14.47 -6.16
N LEU A 220 5.75 -13.24 -6.64
CA LEU A 220 6.44 -12.06 -6.12
C LEU A 220 6.06 -11.82 -4.65
N ALA A 221 4.77 -11.73 -4.37
CA ALA A 221 4.26 -11.50 -3.01
C ALA A 221 4.67 -12.61 -2.05
N ALA A 222 4.56 -13.88 -2.47
CA ALA A 222 4.99 -15.00 -1.67
C ALA A 222 6.51 -15.04 -1.43
N ALA A 223 7.32 -14.67 -2.42
CA ALA A 223 8.77 -14.56 -2.26
C ALA A 223 9.14 -13.49 -1.23
N PHE A 224 8.52 -12.32 -1.29
CA PHE A 224 8.75 -11.24 -0.31
C PHE A 224 8.25 -11.60 1.09
N PHE A 225 7.12 -12.28 1.21
CA PHE A 225 6.67 -12.79 2.50
C PHE A 225 7.67 -13.79 3.10
N GLN A 226 8.16 -14.76 2.32
CA GLN A 226 9.18 -15.70 2.78
C GLN A 226 10.51 -15.02 3.16
N LEU A 227 10.89 -13.95 2.46
CA LEU A 227 12.06 -13.14 2.82
C LEU A 227 11.81 -12.35 4.10
N TYR A 228 10.59 -11.83 4.29
CA TYR A 228 10.18 -11.12 5.50
C TYR A 228 10.31 -11.99 6.75
N GLN A 229 9.96 -13.29 6.67
CA GLN A 229 10.15 -14.20 7.81
C GLN A 229 11.61 -14.29 8.30
N LYS A 230 12.59 -14.01 7.42
CA LYS A 230 14.02 -14.06 7.73
C LYS A 230 14.65 -12.69 7.99
N TYR A 231 14.32 -11.69 7.18
CA TYR A 231 14.98 -10.37 7.16
C TYR A 231 14.04 -9.23 7.55
N GLY A 232 12.78 -9.54 7.81
CA GLY A 232 11.76 -8.57 8.18
C GLY A 232 12.12 -7.85 9.47
N PHE A 233 11.76 -6.57 9.52
CA PHE A 233 11.96 -5.74 10.70
C PHE A 233 10.92 -6.12 11.76
N LYS A 234 11.33 -6.94 12.75
CA LYS A 234 10.42 -7.53 13.75
C LYS A 234 10.02 -6.60 14.90
N ASN A 235 10.52 -5.36 14.92
CA ASN A 235 10.36 -4.44 16.05
C ASN A 235 9.43 -3.24 15.78
N VAL A 236 8.59 -3.24 14.74
CA VAL A 236 7.56 -2.20 14.61
C VAL A 236 6.36 -2.55 15.47
N ARG A 237 6.27 -1.94 16.66
CA ARG A 237 5.00 -1.87 17.38
C ARG A 237 4.10 -0.88 16.63
N HIS A 238 3.04 -1.37 16.01
CA HIS A 238 1.92 -0.51 15.62
C HIS A 238 1.15 -0.19 16.90
N GLN A 239 1.42 0.97 17.49
CA GLN A 239 0.50 1.56 18.47
C GLN A 239 -0.69 2.17 17.75
#